data_AF-A0A9D7H6T0-F1
#
_entry.id   AF-A0A9D7H6T0-F1
#
_cell.length_a   1.000
_cell.length_b   1.000
_cell.length_c   1.000
_cell.angle_alpha   90.00
_cell.angle_beta   90.00
_cell.angle_gamma   90.00
#
_symmetry.space_group_name_H-M   'P 1'
#
loop_
_entity.id
_entity.type
_entity.pdbx_description
1 polymer ?
#
loop_
_entity_poly.entity_id
_entity_poly.type
_entity_poly.pdbx_seq_one_letter_code
_entity_poly.pdbx_strand_id
1 'polypeptide(L)'
;MPAKSKAQQKAAGAALSAKRGDTKRSALKGASKQMYDSMSEKQLDEFASTKRIGKPNYTPDSPIPAKKAARKRAAKKAAKTRARNTAKRKSAAKTSAPKKVAKERAAKKRR
;
A
#
# COMPACT_ATOMS: atom_id res chain seq x y z
N MET A 1 -16.58 20.21 -18.33
CA MET A 1 -16.40 18.73 -18.51
C MET A 1 -16.54 18.03 -17.16
N PRO A 2 -17.34 16.97 -17.00
CA PRO A 2 -17.58 16.33 -15.69
C PRO A 2 -16.44 15.39 -15.24
N ALA A 3 -16.22 15.30 -13.92
CA ALA A 3 -15.24 14.37 -13.33
C ALA A 3 -15.63 12.89 -13.59
N LYS A 4 -14.70 12.11 -14.16
CA LYS A 4 -14.92 10.72 -14.61
C LYS A 4 -14.88 9.68 -13.48
N SER A 5 -14.36 10.03 -12.30
CA SER A 5 -14.24 9.10 -11.16
C SER A 5 -14.41 9.79 -9.81
N LYS A 6 -14.83 9.02 -8.78
CA LYS A 6 -14.96 9.51 -7.39
C LYS A 6 -13.64 9.99 -6.81
N ALA A 7 -12.53 9.33 -7.16
CA ALA A 7 -11.19 9.74 -6.70
C ALA A 7 -10.79 11.10 -7.29
N GLN A 8 -11.05 11.33 -8.57
CA GLN A 8 -10.77 12.61 -9.22
C GLN A 8 -11.59 13.75 -8.64
N GLN A 9 -12.88 13.52 -8.36
CA GLN A 9 -13.73 14.53 -7.72
C GLN A 9 -13.22 14.92 -6.32
N LYS A 10 -12.79 13.94 -5.51
CA LYS A 10 -12.17 14.22 -4.19
C LYS A 10 -10.86 15.00 -4.33
N ALA A 11 -10.04 14.63 -5.32
CA ALA A 11 -8.78 15.31 -5.60
C ALA A 11 -9.03 16.76 -6.05
N ALA A 12 -10.06 17.00 -6.86
CA ALA A 12 -10.49 18.33 -7.27
C ALA A 12 -10.93 19.18 -6.07
N GLY A 13 -11.74 18.63 -5.16
CA GLY A 13 -12.17 19.34 -3.95
C GLY A 13 -11.01 19.70 -3.02
N ALA A 14 -10.05 18.79 -2.84
CA ALA A 14 -8.84 19.09 -2.06
C ALA A 14 -7.97 20.17 -2.73
N ALA A 15 -7.82 20.12 -4.05
CA ALA A 15 -7.10 21.13 -4.81
C ALA A 15 -7.81 22.51 -4.76
N LEU A 16 -9.14 22.52 -4.82
CA LEU A 16 -9.96 23.74 -4.72
C LEU A 16 -9.78 24.42 -3.36
N SER A 17 -9.88 23.65 -2.29
CA SER A 17 -9.62 24.13 -0.92
C SER A 17 -8.22 24.73 -0.79
N ALA A 18 -7.22 24.14 -1.47
CA ALA A 18 -5.87 24.69 -1.46
C ALA A 18 -5.73 25.97 -2.30
N LYS A 19 -6.49 26.11 -3.39
CA LYS A 19 -6.55 27.36 -4.18
C LYS A 19 -7.21 28.49 -3.39
N ARG A 20 -8.24 28.18 -2.60
CA ARG A 20 -8.93 29.13 -1.73
C ARG A 20 -8.15 29.52 -0.47
N GLY A 21 -7.08 28.77 -0.15
CA GLY A 21 -6.20 29.06 0.97
C GLY A 21 -6.54 28.31 2.27
N ASP A 22 -7.61 27.52 2.29
CA ASP A 22 -8.02 26.75 3.48
C ASP A 22 -7.03 25.60 3.78
N THR A 23 -6.38 25.06 2.75
CA THR A 23 -5.40 23.98 2.89
C THR A 23 -4.05 24.33 2.26
N LYS A 24 -2.97 23.92 2.91
CA LYS A 24 -1.60 24.15 2.40
C LYS A 24 -1.35 23.30 1.15
N ARG A 25 -0.74 23.88 0.11
CA ARG A 25 -0.32 23.15 -1.11
C ARG A 25 0.58 21.93 -0.78
N SER A 26 1.38 22.02 0.27
CA SER A 26 2.25 20.93 0.74
C SER A 26 1.48 19.72 1.30
N ALA A 27 0.24 19.89 1.74
CA ALA A 27 -0.62 18.81 2.21
C ALA A 27 -1.24 17.99 1.06
N LEU A 28 -1.24 18.54 -0.17
CA LEU A 28 -1.77 17.87 -1.36
C LEU A 28 -0.87 16.70 -1.78
N LYS A 29 -1.48 15.59 -2.21
CA LYS A 29 -0.78 14.37 -2.59
C LYS A 29 -1.27 13.84 -3.94
N GLY A 30 -0.32 13.45 -4.79
CA GLY A 30 -0.62 12.82 -6.08
C GLY A 30 -1.47 13.71 -6.98
N ALA A 31 -2.65 13.22 -7.37
CA ALA A 31 -3.54 13.89 -8.31
C ALA A 31 -4.01 15.28 -7.84
N SER A 32 -4.27 15.49 -6.54
CA SER A 32 -4.73 16.80 -6.07
C SER A 32 -3.65 17.88 -6.22
N LYS A 33 -2.37 17.52 -6.07
CA LYS A 33 -1.25 18.44 -6.30
C LYS A 33 -1.14 18.82 -7.78
N GLN A 34 -1.20 17.81 -8.67
CA GLN A 34 -1.18 18.05 -10.11
C GLN A 34 -2.37 18.90 -10.60
N MET A 35 -3.57 18.65 -10.05
CA MET A 35 -4.77 19.41 -10.37
C MET A 35 -4.69 20.86 -9.87
N TYR A 36 -4.12 21.10 -8.67
CA TYR A 36 -3.88 22.46 -8.18
C TYR A 36 -2.95 23.25 -9.10
N ASP A 37 -1.89 22.60 -9.60
CA ASP A 37 -0.89 23.23 -10.46
C ASP A 37 -1.40 23.50 -11.88
N SER A 38 -2.22 22.59 -12.44
CA SER A 38 -2.58 22.60 -13.87
C SER A 38 -3.99 23.13 -14.16
N MET A 39 -4.85 23.30 -13.16
CA MET A 39 -6.25 23.73 -13.36
C MET A 39 -6.54 25.05 -12.63
N SER A 40 -7.51 25.79 -13.16
CA SER A 40 -8.03 27.01 -12.52
C SER A 40 -9.05 26.69 -11.43
N GLU A 41 -9.32 27.65 -10.55
CA GLU A 41 -10.28 27.46 -9.46
C GLU A 41 -11.68 27.06 -9.98
N LYS A 42 -12.16 27.73 -11.04
CA LYS A 42 -13.45 27.44 -11.68
C LYS A 42 -13.52 26.02 -12.21
N GLN A 43 -12.45 25.55 -12.85
CA GLN A 43 -12.37 24.18 -13.32
C GLN A 43 -12.37 23.19 -12.16
N LEU A 44 -11.64 23.46 -11.07
CA LEU A 44 -11.65 22.58 -9.89
C LEU A 44 -13.03 22.52 -9.23
N ASP A 45 -13.76 23.63 -9.21
CA ASP A 45 -15.13 23.72 -8.70
C ASP A 45 -16.10 22.88 -9.54
N GLU A 46 -16.08 23.00 -10.86
CA GLU A 46 -16.90 22.17 -11.75
C GLU A 46 -16.66 20.67 -11.52
N PHE A 47 -15.39 20.26 -11.37
CA PHE A 47 -15.05 18.86 -11.11
C PHE A 47 -15.51 18.40 -9.73
N ALA A 48 -15.39 19.25 -8.71
CA ALA A 48 -15.80 18.98 -7.33
C ALA A 48 -17.33 18.91 -7.16
N SER A 49 -18.07 19.75 -7.89
CA SER A 49 -19.53 19.93 -7.80
C SER A 49 -20.33 18.83 -8.51
N THR A 50 -19.68 17.97 -9.30
CA THR A 50 -20.37 16.85 -9.98
C THR A 50 -20.98 15.81 -9.02
N LYS A 51 -22.08 15.13 -9.36
CA LYS A 51 -22.67 14.11 -8.47
C LYS A 51 -21.72 12.92 -8.22
N ARG A 52 -21.58 12.45 -6.98
CA ARG A 52 -20.71 11.28 -6.63
C ARG A 52 -21.33 9.92 -6.92
N ILE A 53 -22.65 9.85 -7.02
CA ILE A 53 -23.41 8.60 -7.11
C ILE A 53 -23.22 7.98 -8.52
N GLY A 54 -23.13 6.65 -8.61
CA GLY A 54 -22.99 5.91 -9.88
C GLY A 54 -21.58 5.88 -10.50
N LYS A 55 -20.64 6.73 -10.06
CA LYS A 55 -19.29 6.76 -10.65
C LYS A 55 -18.36 5.66 -10.12
N PRO A 56 -17.46 5.13 -10.97
CA PRO A 56 -16.41 4.24 -10.51
C PRO A 56 -15.41 4.98 -9.60
N ASN A 57 -14.76 4.22 -8.71
CA ASN A 57 -13.76 4.79 -7.80
C ASN A 57 -12.51 5.29 -8.55
N TYR A 58 -12.12 4.58 -9.61
CA TYR A 58 -10.99 4.91 -10.48
C TYR A 58 -11.43 4.69 -11.93
N THR A 59 -10.87 5.45 -12.87
CA THR A 59 -11.02 5.15 -14.30
C THR A 59 -10.23 3.89 -14.66
N PRO A 60 -10.67 3.10 -15.66
CA PRO A 60 -9.95 1.91 -16.10
C PRO A 60 -8.53 2.22 -16.59
N ASP A 61 -8.32 3.39 -17.20
CA ASP A 61 -7.00 3.88 -17.64
C ASP A 61 -6.08 4.37 -16.51
N SER A 62 -6.57 4.46 -15.27
CA SER A 62 -5.72 4.91 -14.17
C SER A 62 -4.66 3.84 -13.86
N PRO A 63 -3.37 4.18 -13.65
CA PRO A 63 -2.35 3.22 -13.23
C PRO A 63 -2.49 2.79 -11.76
N ILE A 64 -3.35 3.46 -10.98
CA ILE A 64 -3.51 3.24 -9.53
C ILE A 64 -4.04 1.83 -9.20
N PRO A 65 -5.09 1.29 -9.86
CA PRO A 65 -5.59 -0.07 -9.64
C PRO A 65 -4.54 -1.13 -9.96
N ALA A 66 -3.79 -0.98 -11.05
CA ALA A 66 -2.71 -1.89 -11.44
C ALA A 66 -1.58 -1.92 -10.40
N LYS A 67 -1.12 -0.75 -9.93
CA LYS A 67 -0.10 -0.65 -8.87
C LYS A 67 -0.59 -1.25 -7.54
N LYS A 68 -1.86 -1.06 -7.19
CA LYS A 68 -2.47 -1.65 -5.97
C LYS A 68 -2.54 -3.17 -6.07
N ALA A 69 -2.94 -3.70 -7.23
CA ALA A 69 -2.96 -5.14 -7.49
C ALA A 69 -1.55 -5.74 -7.45
N ALA A 70 -0.56 -5.09 -8.05
CA ALA A 70 0.84 -5.52 -8.02
C ALA A 70 1.38 -5.58 -6.59
N ARG A 71 1.14 -4.55 -5.77
CA ARG A 71 1.53 -4.54 -4.34
C ARG A 71 0.86 -5.67 -3.56
N LYS A 72 -0.43 -5.93 -3.79
CA LYS A 72 -1.16 -7.03 -3.16
C LYS A 72 -0.56 -8.40 -3.55
N ARG A 73 -0.22 -8.59 -4.82
CA ARG A 73 0.43 -9.82 -5.31
C ARG A 73 1.83 -9.99 -4.71
N ALA A 74 2.61 -8.92 -4.63
CA ALA A 74 3.93 -8.91 -4.00
C ALA A 74 3.85 -9.25 -2.50
N ALA A 75 2.92 -8.65 -1.76
CA ALA A 75 2.69 -8.96 -0.35
C ALA A 75 2.30 -10.43 -0.14
N LYS A 76 1.40 -10.98 -0.98
CA LYS A 76 1.01 -12.39 -0.92
C LYS A 76 2.19 -13.33 -1.22
N LYS A 77 3.03 -12.99 -2.21
CA LYS A 77 4.27 -13.73 -2.51
C LYS A 77 5.23 -13.70 -1.32
N ALA A 78 5.46 -12.53 -0.73
CA ALA A 78 6.34 -12.35 0.43
C ALA A 78 5.83 -13.09 1.68
N ALA A 79 4.52 -13.11 1.92
CA ALA A 79 3.93 -13.91 2.99
C ALA A 79 4.16 -15.42 2.77
N LYS A 80 3.97 -15.90 1.53
CA LYS A 80 4.20 -17.30 1.16
C LYS A 80 5.67 -17.71 1.31
N THR A 81 6.62 -16.86 0.92
CA THR A 81 8.06 -17.15 1.09
C THR A 81 8.46 -17.14 2.56
N ARG A 82 7.96 -16.19 3.35
CA ARG A 82 8.17 -16.15 4.81
C ARG A 82 7.66 -17.43 5.49
N ALA A 83 6.46 -17.89 5.15
CA ALA A 83 5.89 -19.13 5.70
C ALA A 83 6.70 -20.38 5.34
N ARG A 84 7.23 -20.45 4.12
CA ARG A 84 8.11 -21.56 3.69
C ARG A 84 9.44 -21.56 4.44
N ASN A 85 10.06 -20.40 4.60
CA ASN A 85 11.32 -20.29 5.33
C ASN A 85 11.16 -20.58 6.83
N THR A 86 10.05 -20.17 7.46
CA THR A 86 9.78 -20.54 8.86
C THR A 86 9.56 -22.03 9.03
N ALA A 87 8.87 -22.70 8.10
CA ALA A 87 8.72 -24.16 8.11
C ALA A 87 10.06 -24.89 7.94
N LYS A 88 10.91 -24.44 6.99
CA LYS A 88 12.26 -25.00 6.76
C LYS A 88 13.18 -24.83 7.97
N ARG A 89 13.09 -23.69 8.68
CA ARG A 89 13.85 -23.47 9.92
C ARG A 89 13.35 -24.36 11.07
N LYS A 90 12.05 -24.58 11.20
CA LYS A 90 11.48 -25.49 12.22
C LYS A 90 11.88 -26.95 11.99
N SER A 91 11.91 -27.42 10.73
CA SER A 91 12.39 -28.77 10.44
C SER A 91 13.90 -28.93 10.64
N ALA A 92 14.70 -27.91 10.28
CA ALA A 92 16.14 -27.90 10.52
C ALA A 92 16.52 -27.82 12.03
N ALA A 93 15.73 -27.12 12.84
CA ALA A 93 15.90 -27.09 14.30
C ALA A 93 15.55 -28.43 14.95
N LYS A 94 14.60 -29.19 14.38
CA LYS A 94 14.21 -30.52 14.88
C LYS A 94 15.25 -31.60 14.56
N THR A 95 16.04 -31.43 13.49
CA THR A 95 17.14 -32.35 13.13
C THR A 95 18.50 -31.96 13.73
N SER A 96 18.64 -30.81 14.39
CA SER A 96 19.90 -30.32 14.98
C SER A 96 19.93 -30.25 16.52
N ALA A 97 18.92 -30.77 17.22
CA ALA A 97 19.01 -30.96 18.67
C ALA A 97 20.12 -31.98 19.03
N PRO A 98 20.90 -31.73 20.09
CA PRO A 98 22.34 -31.93 20.03
C PRO A 98 22.78 -33.33 20.42
N LYS A 99 23.59 -33.97 19.56
CA LYS A 99 24.49 -35.09 19.92
C LYS A 99 25.53 -34.73 21.01
N LYS A 100 25.46 -33.55 21.66
CA LYS A 100 26.41 -33.12 22.71
C LYS A 100 26.07 -33.59 24.12
N VAL A 101 24.86 -34.04 24.44
CA VAL A 101 24.51 -34.43 25.82
C VAL A 101 24.86 -35.91 26.13
N ALA A 102 25.11 -36.73 25.11
CA ALA A 102 25.44 -38.15 25.30
C ALA A 102 26.92 -38.41 25.61
N LYS A 103 27.85 -37.51 25.23
CA LYS A 103 29.29 -37.71 25.46
C LYS A 103 29.74 -37.26 26.86
N GLU A 104 29.01 -36.36 27.50
CA GLU A 104 29.37 -35.82 28.83
C GLU A 104 28.92 -36.74 29.99
N ARG A 105 27.80 -37.46 29.83
CA ARG A 105 27.33 -38.44 30.83
C ARG A 105 28.19 -39.70 30.94
N ALA A 106 28.97 -40.05 29.91
CA ALA A 106 29.89 -41.19 29.97
C ALA A 106 31.20 -40.87 30.71
N ALA A 107 31.62 -39.60 30.75
CA ALA A 107 32.85 -39.18 31.43
C ALA A 107 32.67 -39.04 32.96
N LYS A 108 31.45 -38.77 33.43
CA LYS A 108 31.15 -38.61 34.87
C LYS A 108 30.89 -39.93 35.62
N LYS A 109 30.82 -41.06 34.92
CA LYS A 109 30.64 -42.41 35.52
C LYS A 109 31.96 -43.18 35.68
N ARG A 110 33.10 -42.54 35.40
CA ARG A 110 34.46 -43.10 35.55
C ARG A 110 35.32 -42.30 36.55
N ARG A 111 34.68 -41.51 37.40
CA ARG A 111 35.28 -40.79 38.53
C ARG A 111 34.68 -41.30 39.82
#